data_AF-A0AAW2JAG9-F1
#
_entry.id   AF-A0AAW2JAG9-F1
#
_cell.length_a   1.000
_cell.length_b   1.000
_cell.length_c   1.000
_cell.angle_alpha   90.00
_cell.angle_beta   90.00
_cell.angle_gamma   90.00
#
_symmetry.space_group_name_H-M   'P 1'
#
loop_
_entity.id
_entity.type
_entity.pdbx_description
1 polymer ?
#
loop_
_entity_poly.entity_id
_entity_poly.type
_entity_poly.pdbx_seq_one_letter_code
_entity_poly.pdbx_strand_id
1 'polypeptide(L)'
;MILVYKKISGSSVAYLVLYVDDILLIGNDVKMLGDIKAWLSTQFSMKDMGEASYILGIKIYRDRSRRMLGLTQSSYIEKVLKRFRMEHSKQGALPMRHGIKLSKKQSLRLMRNIKGCRTSPMPRS
;
A
#
# COMPACT_ATOMS: atom_id res chain seq x y z
N MET A 1 9.19 5.02 9.26
CA MET A 1 8.60 4.05 10.20
C MET A 1 7.08 4.21 10.11
N ILE A 2 6.32 3.11 10.01
CA ILE A 2 4.84 3.17 10.02
C ILE A 2 4.39 2.76 11.43
N LEU A 3 3.56 3.59 12.06
CA LEU A 3 2.92 3.26 13.34
C LEU A 3 1.46 2.88 13.09
N VAL A 4 1.01 1.78 13.67
CA VAL A 4 -0.39 1.35 13.60
C VAL A 4 -0.92 1.21 15.02
N TYR A 5 -1.96 1.95 15.33
CA TYR A 5 -2.71 1.86 16.57
C TYR A 5 -4.09 1.25 16.30
N LYS A 6 -4.50 0.33 17.17
CA LYS A 6 -5.80 -0.35 17.10
C LYS A 6 -6.56 -0.11 18.39
N LYS A 7 -7.77 0.41 18.29
CA LYS A 7 -8.70 0.57 19.40
C LYS A 7 -9.92 -0.32 19.17
N ILE A 8 -10.27 -1.11 20.18
CA ILE A 8 -11.46 -1.96 20.17
C ILE A 8 -12.32 -1.49 21.35
N SER A 9 -13.58 -1.13 21.07
CA SER A 9 -14.59 -0.80 22.06
C SER A 9 -15.84 -1.62 21.75
N GLY A 10 -15.99 -2.77 22.41
CA GLY A 10 -17.08 -3.71 22.14
C GLY A 10 -17.04 -4.23 20.70
N SER A 11 -18.10 -3.96 19.93
CA SER A 11 -18.22 -4.30 18.50
C SER A 11 -17.58 -3.26 17.57
N SER A 12 -17.18 -2.10 18.09
CA SER A 12 -16.53 -1.03 17.32
C SER A 12 -15.01 -1.22 17.30
N VAL A 13 -14.43 -1.15 16.11
CA VAL A 13 -12.99 -1.27 15.86
C VAL A 13 -12.53 -0.07 15.03
N ALA A 14 -11.50 0.60 15.53
CA ALA A 14 -10.82 1.67 14.81
C ALA A 14 -9.32 1.36 14.68
N TYR A 15 -8.77 1.70 13.52
CA TYR A 15 -7.36 1.67 13.17
C TYR A 15 -6.91 3.09 12.86
N LEU A 16 -5.80 3.48 13.46
CA LEU A 16 -5.09 4.72 13.19
C LEU A 16 -3.72 4.35 12.64
N VAL A 17 -3.44 4.74 11.40
CA VAL A 17 -2.16 4.54 10.74
C VAL A 17 -1.46 5.89 10.63
N LEU A 18 -0.26 5.96 11.18
CA LEU A 18 0.58 7.16 11.19
C LEU A 18 1.84 6.89 10.39
N TYR A 19 2.11 7.76 9.42
CA TYR A 19 3.36 7.77 8.68
C TYR A 19 3.81 9.21 8.47
N VAL A 20 4.90 9.60 9.15
CA VAL A 20 5.52 10.94 9.04
C VAL A 20 4.46 12.04 9.12
N ASP A 21 4.02 12.59 7.99
CA ASP A 21 3.05 13.69 7.88
C ASP A 21 1.59 13.21 7.61
N ASP A 22 1.39 11.94 7.25
CA ASP A 22 0.11 11.36 6.88
C ASP A 22 -0.53 10.60 8.05
N ILE A 23 -1.81 10.91 8.32
CA ILE A 23 -2.66 10.21 9.27
C ILE A 23 -3.85 9.57 8.55
N LEU A 24 -4.05 8.27 8.72
CA LEU A 24 -5.20 7.55 8.20
C LEU A 24 -6.02 6.90 9.31
N LEU A 25 -7.30 7.25 9.32
CA LEU A 25 -8.32 6.65 10.18
C LEU A 25 -9.18 5.66 9.40
N ILE A 26 -9.36 4.47 9.95
CA ILE A 26 -10.22 3.41 9.40
C ILE A 26 -11.03 2.83 10.55
N GLY A 27 -12.33 2.64 10.38
CA GLY A 27 -13.12 1.89 11.34
C GLY A 27 -14.52 1.63 10.85
N ASN A 28 -15.25 0.85 11.63
CA ASN A 28 -16.65 0.50 11.35
C ASN A 28 -17.66 1.48 11.99
N ASP A 29 -17.23 2.28 12.96
CA ASP A 29 -18.07 3.24 13.68
C ASP A 29 -17.67 4.68 13.34
N VAL A 30 -18.58 5.39 12.65
CA VAL A 30 -18.35 6.75 12.19
C VAL A 30 -18.28 7.74 13.37
N LYS A 31 -19.02 7.50 14.46
CA LYS A 31 -18.99 8.37 15.64
C LYS A 31 -17.63 8.30 16.32
N MET A 32 -17.17 7.07 16.57
CA MET A 32 -15.84 6.82 17.14
C MET A 32 -14.72 7.43 16.30
N LEU A 33 -14.82 7.34 14.95
CA LEU A 33 -13.87 7.98 14.05
C LEU A 33 -13.93 9.52 14.13
N GLY A 34 -15.12 10.08 14.25
CA GLY A 34 -15.34 11.52 14.42
C GLY A 34 -14.70 12.05 15.71
N ASP A 35 -14.88 11.35 16.82
CA ASP A 35 -14.30 11.72 18.12
C ASP A 35 -12.77 11.69 18.08
N ILE A 36 -12.18 10.63 17.49
CA ILE A 36 -10.72 10.52 17.35
C ILE A 36 -10.19 11.63 16.44
N LYS A 37 -10.89 11.93 15.35
CA LYS A 37 -10.51 13.00 14.42
C LYS A 37 -10.54 14.37 15.11
N ALA A 38 -11.62 14.67 15.86
CA ALA A 38 -11.73 15.93 16.60
C ALA A 38 -10.63 16.05 17.66
N TRP A 39 -10.35 14.95 18.37
CA TRP A 39 -9.25 14.91 19.34
C TRP A 39 -7.88 15.15 18.67
N LEU A 40 -7.61 14.52 17.53
CA LEU A 40 -6.37 14.76 16.78
C LEU A 40 -6.26 16.20 16.29
N SER A 41 -7.36 16.79 15.80
CA SER A 41 -7.40 18.19 15.34
C SER A 41 -7.21 19.23 16.44
N THR A 42 -7.48 18.87 17.71
CA THR A 42 -7.21 19.77 18.85
C THR A 42 -5.78 19.66 19.35
N GLN A 43 -5.14 18.48 19.24
CA GLN A 43 -3.76 18.27 19.65
C GLN A 43 -2.73 18.65 18.57
N PHE A 44 -3.10 18.49 17.30
CA PHE A 44 -2.21 18.73 16.16
C PHE A 44 -2.86 19.68 15.15
N SER A 45 -2.06 20.59 14.60
CA SER A 45 -2.48 21.40 13.45
C SER A 45 -2.54 20.50 12.22
N MET A 46 -3.70 19.85 12.01
CA MET A 46 -3.95 18.94 10.90
C MET A 46 -5.06 19.46 9.99
N LYS A 47 -4.89 19.26 8.69
CA LYS A 47 -5.92 19.54 7.70
C LYS A 47 -6.71 18.27 7.42
N ASP A 48 -8.03 18.35 7.53
CA ASP A 48 -8.89 17.28 7.08
C ASP A 48 -8.88 17.20 5.54
N MET A 49 -8.51 16.03 5.01
CA MET A 49 -8.54 15.75 3.57
C MET A 49 -9.82 15.02 3.13
N GLY A 50 -10.76 14.77 4.05
CA GLY A 50 -12.02 14.10 3.75
C GLY A 50 -11.84 12.59 3.57
N GLU A 51 -12.55 12.01 2.60
CA GLU A 51 -12.46 10.57 2.36
C GLU A 51 -11.08 10.19 1.80
N ALA A 52 -10.44 9.22 2.47
CA ALA A 52 -9.09 8.79 2.12
C ALA A 52 -9.02 8.29 0.67
N SER A 53 -8.37 9.09 -0.18
CA SER A 53 -8.17 8.84 -1.60
C SER A 53 -6.71 8.52 -1.94
N TYR A 54 -5.77 8.96 -1.10
CA TYR A 54 -4.34 8.67 -1.23
C TYR A 54 -3.70 8.47 0.15
N ILE A 55 -2.76 7.52 0.23
CA ILE A 55 -1.89 7.30 1.40
C ILE A 55 -0.52 6.81 0.89
N LEU A 56 0.60 7.40 1.33
CA LEU A 56 1.95 6.97 0.91
C LEU A 56 2.17 6.93 -0.61
N GLY A 57 1.44 7.76 -1.37
CA GLY A 57 1.45 7.70 -2.83
C GLY A 57 0.71 6.51 -3.44
N ILE A 58 -0.05 5.75 -2.64
CA ILE A 58 -0.99 4.71 -3.07
C ILE A 58 -2.37 5.34 -3.16
N LYS A 59 -2.99 5.26 -4.33
CA LYS A 59 -4.38 5.67 -4.54
C LYS A 59 -5.32 4.63 -3.94
N ILE A 60 -6.26 5.06 -3.12
CA ILE A 60 -7.31 4.23 -2.57
C ILE A 60 -8.58 4.46 -3.40
N TYR A 61 -9.18 3.37 -3.86
CA TYR A 61 -10.50 3.35 -4.50
C TYR A 61 -11.48 2.64 -3.57
N ARG A 62 -12.62 3.25 -3.30
CA ARG A 62 -13.69 2.65 -2.49
C ARG A 62 -14.97 2.61 -3.29
N ASP A 63 -15.48 1.40 -3.48
CA ASP A 63 -16.82 1.17 -4.01
C ASP A 63 -17.68 0.57 -2.90
N ARG A 64 -18.52 1.41 -2.30
CA ARG A 64 -19.41 1.00 -1.21
C ARG A 64 -20.56 0.12 -1.69
N SER A 65 -20.98 0.26 -2.95
CA SER A 65 -22.07 -0.53 -3.53
C SER A 65 -21.66 -1.99 -3.69
N ARG A 66 -20.41 -2.21 -4.14
CA ARG A 66 -19.83 -3.54 -4.31
C ARG A 66 -19.03 -4.02 -3.10
N ARG A 67 -18.96 -3.22 -2.02
CA ARG A 67 -18.11 -3.42 -0.84
C ARG A 67 -16.65 -3.72 -1.20
N MET A 68 -16.13 -3.05 -2.23
CA MET A 68 -14.76 -3.24 -2.69
C MET A 68 -13.86 -2.10 -2.23
N LEU A 69 -12.65 -2.48 -1.82
CA LEU A 69 -11.54 -1.57 -1.54
C LEU A 69 -10.39 -1.91 -2.51
N GLY A 70 -10.11 -1.00 -3.44
CA GLY A 70 -8.99 -1.10 -4.38
C GLY A 70 -7.82 -0.23 -3.94
N LEU A 71 -6.60 -0.69 -4.21
CA LEU A 71 -5.37 0.08 -4.00
C LEU A 71 -4.59 0.10 -5.32
N THR A 72 -4.16 1.28 -5.76
CA THR A 72 -3.47 1.45 -7.03
C THR A 72 -2.26 2.36 -6.88
N GLN A 73 -1.11 1.94 -7.41
CA GLN A 73 0.12 2.74 -7.45
C GLN A 73 0.60 2.94 -8.90
N SER A 74 -0.34 3.16 -9.82
CA SER A 74 -0.07 3.24 -11.27
C SER A 74 0.99 4.29 -11.62
N SER A 75 1.03 5.41 -10.90
CA SER A 75 2.06 6.44 -11.07
C SER A 75 3.48 5.98 -10.73
N TYR A 76 3.64 5.03 -9.80
CA TYR A 76 4.93 4.40 -9.53
C TYR A 76 5.31 3.45 -10.68
N ILE A 77 4.37 2.64 -11.14
CA ILE A 77 4.57 1.71 -12.26
C ILE A 77 5.00 2.48 -13.52
N GLU A 78 4.32 3.57 -13.85
CA GLU A 78 4.67 4.44 -14.97
C GLU A 78 6.08 5.04 -14.83
N LYS A 79 6.44 5.53 -13.64
CA LYS A 79 7.79 6.06 -13.36
C LYS A 79 8.86 4.98 -13.54
N VAL A 80 8.59 3.75 -13.11
CA VAL A 80 9.51 2.60 -13.29
C VAL A 80 9.63 2.27 -14.77
N LEU A 81 8.53 2.15 -15.50
CA LEU A 81 8.53 1.87 -16.94
C LEU A 81 9.32 2.94 -17.70
N LYS A 82 9.13 4.22 -17.38
CA LYS A 82 9.89 5.33 -17.96
C LYS A 82 11.37 5.26 -17.64
N ARG A 83 11.74 4.95 -16.39
CA ARG A 83 13.15 4.82 -15.96
C ARG A 83 13.89 3.71 -16.72
N PHE A 84 13.20 2.62 -17.04
CA PHE A 84 13.76 1.50 -17.80
C PHE A 84 13.51 1.60 -19.32
N ARG A 85 12.94 2.71 -19.81
CA ARG A 85 12.55 2.91 -21.23
C ARG A 85 11.65 1.79 -21.77
N MET A 86 10.76 1.29 -20.91
CA MET A 86 9.82 0.20 -21.20
C MET A 86 8.39 0.69 -21.47
N GLU A 87 8.19 1.99 -21.62
CA GLU A 87 6.89 2.64 -21.86
C GLU A 87 6.15 2.16 -23.13
N HIS A 88 6.89 1.60 -24.10
CA HIS A 88 6.36 1.00 -25.33
C HIS A 88 6.77 -0.47 -25.51
N SER A 89 7.27 -1.13 -24.46
CA SER A 89 7.72 -2.52 -24.55
C SER A 89 6.51 -3.45 -24.64
N LYS A 90 6.47 -4.32 -25.66
CA LYS A 90 5.47 -5.40 -25.74
C LYS A 90 5.53 -6.22 -24.45
N GLN A 91 4.38 -6.75 -24.01
CA GLN A 91 4.25 -7.59 -22.82
C GLN A 91 5.09 -8.86 -22.98
N GLY A 92 6.40 -8.74 -22.78
CA GLY A 92 7.34 -9.84 -22.79
C GLY A 92 7.05 -10.73 -21.61
N ALA A 93 7.02 -12.04 -21.85
CA ALA A 93 6.76 -13.05 -20.83
C ALA A 93 7.58 -12.75 -19.58
N LEU A 94 6.91 -12.26 -18.53
CA LEU A 94 7.50 -12.17 -17.21
C LEU A 94 7.93 -13.60 -16.85
N PRO A 95 9.16 -13.85 -16.36
CA PRO A 95 9.54 -15.16 -15.85
C PRO A 95 8.86 -15.45 -14.49
N MET A 96 7.69 -14.87 -14.24
CA MET A 96 6.81 -15.26 -13.15
C MET A 96 5.83 -16.29 -13.68
N ARG A 97 6.17 -17.57 -13.47
CA ARG A 97 5.24 -18.68 -13.64
C ARG A 97 3.96 -18.37 -12.86
N HIS A 98 2.84 -18.25 -13.58
CA HIS A 98 1.53 -18.13 -12.96
C HIS A 98 1.21 -19.46 -12.27
N GLY A 99 0.85 -19.41 -10.98
CA GLY A 99 0.43 -20.60 -10.21
C GLY A 99 1.24 -20.95 -8.96
N ILE A 100 1.88 -19.99 -8.28
CA ILE A 100 2.50 -20.27 -6.98
C ILE A 100 1.42 -20.30 -5.89
N LYS A 101 0.95 -21.51 -5.55
CA LYS A 101 0.25 -21.76 -4.27
C LYS A 101 1.26 -21.59 -3.14
N LEU A 102 1.25 -20.43 -2.49
CA LEU A 102 2.13 -20.12 -1.37
C LEU A 102 1.70 -20.90 -0.12
N SER A 103 2.45 -21.94 0.23
CA SER A 103 2.36 -22.60 1.54
C SER A 103 3.36 -21.99 2.53
N LYS A 104 2.97 -21.88 3.80
CA LYS A 104 3.66 -21.17 4.91
C LYS A 104 5.15 -21.47 5.07
N LYS A 105 5.68 -22.56 4.53
CA LYS A 105 7.12 -22.91 4.61
C LYS A 105 8.03 -22.16 3.62
N GLN A 106 7.52 -21.48 2.60
CA GLN A 106 8.37 -20.89 1.53
C GLN A 106 8.84 -19.44 1.78
N SER A 107 8.30 -18.73 2.77
CA SER A 107 8.71 -17.35 3.12
C SER A 107 10.22 -17.22 3.39
N LEU A 108 10.81 -18.22 4.04
CA LEU A 108 12.22 -18.18 4.44
C LEU A 108 13.22 -18.42 3.28
N ARG A 109 12.76 -18.91 2.11
CA ARG A 109 13.68 -19.27 1.02
C ARG A 109 13.98 -18.12 0.04
N LEU A 110 13.15 -17.07 0.02
CA LEU A 110 13.34 -15.95 -0.90
C LEU A 110 14.54 -15.06 -0.55
N MET A 111 14.91 -14.96 0.73
CA MET A 111 16.10 -14.19 1.14
C MET A 111 17.44 -14.82 0.72
N ARG A 112 17.48 -16.13 0.44
CA ARG A 112 18.72 -16.79 -0.01
C ARG A 112 19.00 -16.62 -1.50
N ASN A 113 17.97 -16.51 -2.34
CA ASN A 113 18.14 -16.46 -3.79
C ASN A 113 18.37 -15.04 -4.35
N ILE A 114 18.01 -13.98 -3.60
CA ILE A 114 18.30 -12.60 -4.02
C ILE A 114 19.81 -12.29 -3.94
N LYS A 115 20.59 -13.05 -3.17
CA LYS A 115 22.06 -12.93 -3.15
C LYS A 115 22.75 -13.45 -4.42
N GLY A 116 22.04 -14.17 -5.31
CA GLY A 116 22.58 -14.72 -6.55
C GLY A 116 22.46 -13.81 -7.79
N CYS A 117 21.67 -12.73 -7.73
CA CYS A 117 21.51 -11.81 -8.87
C CYS A 117 22.49 -10.64 -8.80
N ARG A 118 23.78 -10.91 -8.58
CA ARG A 118 24.85 -9.95 -8.86
C ARG A 118 25.63 -10.44 -10.08
N THR A 119 25.64 -9.57 -11.10
CA THR A 119 26.50 -9.52 -12.29
C THR A 119 26.36 -10.62 -13.34
N SER A 120 25.56 -10.33 -14.38
CA SER A 120 25.87 -10.77 -15.75
C SER A 120 25.92 -9.53 -16.66
N PRO A 121 27.02 -9.24 -17.37
CA PRO A 121 27.10 -8.11 -18.28
C PRO A 121 26.27 -8.38 -19.55
N MET A 122 25.63 -7.33 -20.07
CA MET A 122 24.92 -7.33 -21.35
C MET A 122 25.89 -7.54 -22.52
N PRO A 123 25.59 -8.40 -23.51
CA PRO A 123 26.33 -8.45 -24.76
C PRO A 123 25.94 -7.25 -25.64
N ARG A 124 26.95 -6.63 -26.27
CA ARG A 124 26.76 -5.57 -27.27
C ARG A 124 26.49 -6.20 -28.64
N SER A 125 25.51 -5.64 -29.34
CA SER A 125 25.43 -5.63 -30.81
C SER A 125 24.92 -4.26 -31.23
#